data_AF-R7N2T0-F1
#
_entry.id   AF-R7N2T0-F1
#
_cell.length_a   1.000
_cell.length_b   1.000
_cell.length_c   1.000
_cell.angle_alpha   90.00
_cell.angle_beta   90.00
_cell.angle_gamma   90.00
#
_symmetry.space_group_name_H-M   'P 1'
#
loop_
_entity.id
_entity.type
_entity.pdbx_description
1 polymer ?
#
loop_
_entity_poly.entity_id
_entity_poly.type
_entity_poly.pdbx_seq_one_letter_code
_entity_poly.pdbx_strand_id
1 'polypeptide(L)'
;MSSNQREINYEFLTSSQNFLYDAREDGKTHTPFHYELLLFRAIQNGDRKGVEDSLTLYQNSGLIIGHMSDNPLREIHYWAVSTIAVAIHYAILGGLDESEAYQLSDEYIQEIDSLKTMEECIHYLCEKAMELVTKVKENTIPQCSSPLINQCVHLIHIHLHSRLKIEDLARNLHVSRDYLSAAFKKDRKISLHRYILDQKLQEAKRMLSHGMSINETSYTLCFCNESHFIQLFKKKYGMTPGEYVAGCSRC
;
A
#
# COMPACT_ATOMS: atom_id res chain seq x y z
N MET A 1 18.34 -16.55 20.17
CA MET A 1 17.34 -17.26 20.99
C MET A 1 16.10 -17.36 20.13
N SER A 2 15.72 -18.58 19.74
CA SER A 2 14.65 -18.83 18.76
C SER A 2 13.30 -18.49 19.39
N SER A 3 12.67 -17.40 18.94
CA SER A 3 11.30 -17.08 19.31
C SER A 3 10.41 -18.16 18.70
N ASN A 4 9.78 -18.95 19.55
CA ASN A 4 8.86 -20.01 19.20
C ASN A 4 7.64 -19.38 18.51
N GLN A 5 7.67 -19.24 17.18
CA GLN A 5 6.56 -18.73 16.39
C GLN A 5 5.45 -19.78 16.44
N ARG A 6 4.42 -19.55 17.25
CA ARG A 6 3.25 -20.42 17.29
C ARG A 6 2.59 -20.41 15.92
N GLU A 7 2.33 -21.60 15.38
CA GLU A 7 1.66 -21.79 14.10
C GLU A 7 0.17 -21.42 14.24
N ILE A 8 -0.41 -20.78 13.23
CA ILE A 8 -1.85 -20.45 13.23
C ILE A 8 -2.61 -21.71 12.81
N ASN A 9 -3.36 -22.29 13.74
CA ASN A 9 -4.24 -23.43 13.44
C ASN A 9 -5.35 -23.00 12.47
N TYR A 10 -5.83 -23.91 11.64
CA TYR A 10 -6.92 -23.64 10.71
C TYR A 10 -7.91 -24.82 10.60
N GLU A 11 -9.14 -24.52 10.21
CA GLU A 11 -10.19 -25.48 9.90
C GLU A 11 -11.00 -24.98 8.71
N PHE A 12 -11.28 -25.86 7.74
CA PHE A 12 -12.23 -25.58 6.66
C PHE A 12 -13.63 -26.02 7.07
N LEU A 13 -14.61 -25.15 6.85
CA LEU A 13 -16.03 -25.48 6.98
C LEU A 13 -16.41 -26.53 5.94
N THR A 14 -17.42 -27.33 6.24
CA THR A 14 -17.95 -28.30 5.28
C THR A 14 -18.84 -27.61 4.24
N SER A 15 -18.89 -28.17 3.03
CA SER A 15 -19.88 -27.78 2.03
C SER A 15 -21.29 -27.93 2.61
N SER A 16 -22.08 -26.85 2.57
CA SER A 16 -23.43 -26.82 3.10
C SER A 16 -24.40 -26.19 2.11
N GLN A 17 -25.54 -26.85 1.88
CA GLN A 17 -26.65 -26.28 1.12
C GLN A 17 -27.42 -25.22 1.93
N ASN A 18 -27.31 -25.22 3.27
CA ASN A 18 -27.97 -24.28 4.15
C ASN A 18 -27.05 -23.89 5.32
N PHE A 19 -26.01 -23.12 5.00
CA PHE A 19 -24.95 -22.72 5.93
C PHE A 19 -25.47 -22.15 7.26
N LEU A 20 -26.52 -21.32 7.21
CA LEU A 20 -27.07 -20.70 8.43
C LEU A 20 -27.79 -21.69 9.35
N TYR A 21 -28.35 -22.77 8.79
CA TYR A 21 -28.94 -23.85 9.58
C TYR A 21 -27.83 -24.69 10.22
N ASP A 22 -26.85 -25.13 9.43
CA ASP A 22 -25.77 -25.98 9.91
C ASP A 22 -24.93 -25.27 10.98
N ALA A 23 -24.58 -23.99 10.76
CA ALA A 23 -23.87 -23.16 11.72
C ALA A 23 -24.57 -23.02 13.09
N ARG A 24 -25.92 -23.11 13.11
CA ARG A 24 -26.72 -23.06 14.34
C ARG A 24 -26.76 -24.41 15.05
N GLU A 25 -26.63 -25.51 14.31
CA GLU A 25 -26.62 -26.87 14.85
C GLU A 25 -25.21 -27.28 15.34
N ASP A 26 -24.16 -26.95 14.58
CA ASP A 26 -22.77 -27.31 14.91
C ASP A 26 -22.02 -26.24 15.73
N GLY A 27 -22.56 -25.02 15.80
CA GLY A 27 -21.96 -23.88 16.50
C GLY A 27 -20.71 -23.31 15.82
N LYS A 28 -20.43 -23.67 14.56
CA LYS A 28 -19.24 -23.26 13.80
C LYS A 28 -19.60 -22.21 12.77
N THR A 29 -18.85 -21.11 12.79
CA THR A 29 -18.94 -20.04 11.78
C THR A 29 -17.55 -19.68 11.29
N HIS A 30 -17.49 -18.94 10.18
CA HIS A 30 -16.26 -18.28 9.74
C HIS A 30 -15.58 -17.54 10.89
N THR A 31 -14.26 -17.37 10.75
CA THR A 31 -13.50 -16.50 11.65
C THR A 31 -14.23 -15.16 11.79
N PRO A 32 -14.39 -14.63 13.02
CA PRO A 32 -15.17 -13.43 13.21
C PRO A 32 -14.64 -12.25 12.38
N PHE A 33 -15.53 -11.58 11.64
CA PHE A 33 -15.19 -10.44 10.78
C PHE A 33 -14.41 -9.32 11.50
N HIS A 34 -14.62 -9.14 12.81
CA HIS A 34 -13.89 -8.14 13.56
C HIS A 34 -12.38 -8.42 13.66
N TYR A 35 -11.93 -9.67 13.51
CA TYR A 35 -10.50 -10.01 13.47
C TYR A 35 -9.86 -9.48 12.17
N GLU A 36 -10.54 -9.69 11.03
CA GLU A 36 -10.13 -9.14 9.74
C GLU A 36 -10.06 -7.61 9.82
N LEU A 37 -11.06 -6.99 10.45
CA LEU A 37 -11.10 -5.54 10.62
C LEU A 37 -9.93 -5.01 11.45
N LEU A 38 -9.50 -5.73 12.50
CA LEU A 38 -8.33 -5.36 13.30
C LEU A 38 -7.05 -5.41 12.45
N LEU A 39 -6.83 -6.52 11.74
CA LEU A 39 -5.67 -6.71 10.88
C LEU A 39 -5.60 -5.63 9.78
N PHE A 40 -6.67 -5.47 9.00
CA PHE A 40 -6.66 -4.58 7.84
C PHE A 40 -6.64 -3.10 8.24
N ARG A 41 -7.26 -2.71 9.36
CA ARG A 41 -7.11 -1.34 9.89
C ARG A 41 -5.71 -1.07 10.40
N ALA A 42 -5.04 -2.07 11.00
CA ALA A 42 -3.66 -1.91 11.39
C ALA A 42 -2.76 -1.66 10.17
N ILE A 43 -2.96 -2.41 9.08
CA ILE A 43 -2.29 -2.17 7.79
C ILE A 43 -2.58 -0.75 7.29
N GLN A 44 -3.86 -0.35 7.23
CA GLN A 44 -4.29 0.97 6.79
C GLN A 44 -3.62 2.10 7.58
N ASN A 45 -3.45 1.93 8.89
CA ASN A 45 -2.86 2.96 9.74
C ASN A 45 -1.32 2.93 9.77
N GLY A 46 -0.67 2.03 9.03
CA GLY A 46 0.78 1.80 9.14
C GLY A 46 1.19 1.31 10.54
N ASP A 47 0.26 0.71 11.29
CA ASP A 47 0.46 0.25 12.66
C ASP A 47 1.00 -1.18 12.66
N ARG A 48 2.34 -1.27 12.59
CA ARG A 48 3.05 -2.55 12.65
C ARG A 48 2.70 -3.36 13.91
N LYS A 49 2.55 -2.70 15.06
CA LYS A 49 2.26 -3.41 16.32
C LYS A 49 0.85 -3.98 16.30
N GLY A 50 -0.12 -3.22 15.77
CA GLY A 50 -1.48 -3.71 15.55
C GLY A 50 -1.54 -4.93 14.62
N VAL A 51 -0.70 -5.00 13.58
CA VAL A 51 -0.60 -6.19 12.73
C VAL A 51 -0.04 -7.37 13.53
N GLU A 52 1.06 -7.20 14.26
CA GLU A 52 1.65 -8.25 15.11
C GLU A 52 0.65 -8.79 16.15
N ASP A 53 -0.13 -7.90 16.78
CA ASP A 53 -1.15 -8.25 17.76
C ASP A 53 -2.31 -9.00 17.11
N SER A 54 -2.71 -8.62 15.89
CA SER A 54 -3.72 -9.32 15.10
C SER A 54 -3.25 -10.73 14.67
N LEU A 55 -2.00 -10.88 14.24
CA LEU A 55 -1.42 -12.19 13.94
C LEU A 55 -1.38 -13.09 15.19
N THR A 56 -1.04 -12.52 16.35
CA THR A 56 -1.08 -13.22 17.64
C THR A 56 -2.50 -13.64 18.02
N LEU A 57 -3.49 -12.82 17.70
CA LEU A 57 -4.90 -13.16 17.89
C LEU A 57 -5.28 -14.41 17.08
N TYR A 58 -4.94 -14.44 15.79
CA TYR A 58 -5.16 -15.62 14.93
C TYR A 58 -4.41 -16.86 15.44
N GLN A 59 -3.18 -16.72 15.95
CA GLN A 59 -2.43 -17.83 16.55
C GLN A 59 -3.16 -18.44 17.75
N ASN A 60 -3.83 -17.61 18.56
CA ASN A 60 -4.53 -18.07 19.76
C ASN A 60 -5.94 -18.62 19.47
N SER A 61 -6.61 -18.11 18.43
CA SER A 61 -7.99 -18.49 18.10
C SER A 61 -8.10 -19.56 17.03
N GLY A 62 -7.09 -19.69 16.16
CA GLY A 62 -7.20 -20.37 14.88
C GLY A 62 -8.01 -19.60 13.84
N LEU A 63 -7.99 -20.11 12.61
CA LEU A 63 -8.74 -19.66 11.45
C LEU A 63 -9.84 -20.66 11.11
N ILE A 64 -11.08 -20.20 10.97
CA ILE A 64 -12.17 -20.97 10.36
C ILE A 64 -12.47 -20.37 8.99
N ILE A 65 -12.30 -21.18 7.94
CA ILE A 65 -12.33 -20.75 6.54
C ILE A 65 -13.48 -21.42 5.82
N GLY A 66 -14.16 -20.66 4.98
CA GLY A 66 -15.29 -21.16 4.20
C GLY A 66 -14.86 -22.19 3.16
N HIS A 67 -15.80 -23.08 2.82
CA HIS A 67 -15.62 -23.97 1.68
C HIS A 67 -15.88 -23.24 0.37
N MET A 68 -14.88 -23.18 -0.52
CA MET A 68 -14.97 -22.44 -1.79
C MET A 68 -14.71 -23.33 -3.01
N SER A 69 -14.12 -24.51 -2.84
CA SER A 69 -13.76 -25.39 -3.95
C SER A 69 -13.52 -26.81 -3.45
N ASP A 70 -14.04 -27.81 -4.18
CA ASP A 70 -13.73 -29.23 -3.92
C ASP A 70 -12.27 -29.60 -4.20
N ASN A 71 -11.54 -28.76 -4.95
CA ASN A 71 -10.10 -28.90 -5.14
C ASN A 71 -9.36 -28.21 -3.97
N PRO A 72 -8.62 -28.97 -3.12
CA PRO A 72 -8.00 -28.41 -1.91
C PRO A 72 -6.98 -27.32 -2.20
N LEU A 73 -6.19 -27.47 -3.26
CA LEU A 73 -5.17 -26.48 -3.62
C LEU A 73 -5.81 -25.17 -4.07
N ARG A 74 -6.84 -25.26 -4.90
CA ARG A 74 -7.60 -24.10 -5.39
C ARG A 74 -8.34 -23.39 -4.26
N GLU A 75 -8.84 -24.14 -3.28
CA GLU A 75 -9.51 -23.60 -2.11
C GLU A 75 -8.56 -22.72 -1.27
N ILE A 76 -7.34 -23.20 -1.01
CA ILE A 76 -6.28 -22.41 -0.36
C ILE A 76 -5.96 -21.16 -1.17
N HIS A 77 -5.79 -21.29 -2.49
CA HIS A 77 -5.47 -20.17 -3.37
C HIS A 77 -6.57 -19.11 -3.40
N TYR A 78 -7.85 -19.50 -3.46
CA TYR A 78 -8.97 -18.55 -3.42
C TYR A 78 -9.03 -17.77 -2.12
N TRP A 79 -8.81 -18.45 -0.99
CA TRP A 79 -8.72 -17.78 0.30
C TRP A 79 -7.58 -16.76 0.33
N ALA A 80 -6.40 -17.16 -0.13
CA ALA A 80 -5.20 -16.31 -0.16
C ALA A 80 -5.39 -15.07 -1.03
N VAL A 81 -5.84 -15.26 -2.28
CA VAL A 81 -6.08 -14.18 -3.25
C VAL A 81 -7.10 -13.19 -2.70
N SER A 82 -8.20 -13.68 -2.09
CA SER A 82 -9.20 -12.81 -1.48
C SER A 82 -8.63 -11.97 -0.33
N THR A 83 -7.77 -12.57 0.49
CA THR A 83 -7.11 -11.89 1.62
C THR A 83 -6.17 -10.78 1.11
N ILE A 84 -5.36 -11.07 0.09
CA ILE A 84 -4.45 -10.10 -0.52
C ILE A 84 -5.24 -8.94 -1.13
N ALA A 85 -6.28 -9.22 -1.91
CA ALA A 85 -7.09 -8.18 -2.54
C ALA A 85 -7.65 -7.19 -1.51
N VAL A 86 -8.15 -7.69 -0.37
CA VAL A 86 -8.64 -6.81 0.71
C VAL A 86 -7.49 -6.04 1.37
N ALA A 87 -6.37 -6.70 1.68
CA ALA A 87 -5.21 -6.04 2.27
C ALA A 87 -4.69 -4.87 1.41
N ILE A 88 -4.60 -5.07 0.09
CA ILE A 88 -4.18 -4.06 -0.87
C ILE A 88 -5.13 -2.86 -0.87
N HIS A 89 -6.45 -3.08 -0.86
CA HIS A 89 -7.40 -1.97 -0.75
C HIS A 89 -7.21 -1.17 0.55
N TYR A 90 -6.98 -1.83 1.68
CA TYR A 90 -6.72 -1.14 2.93
C TYR A 90 -5.37 -0.41 2.94
N ALA A 91 -4.36 -0.92 2.24
CA ALA A 91 -3.09 -0.21 2.04
C ALA A 91 -3.27 1.06 1.20
N ILE A 92 -4.06 0.99 0.12
CA ILE A 92 -4.44 2.17 -0.68
C ILE A 92 -5.19 3.17 0.21
N LEU A 93 -6.17 2.71 1.00
CA LEU A 93 -6.87 3.52 2.01
C LEU A 93 -5.98 4.01 3.16
N GLY A 94 -4.77 3.46 3.29
CA GLY A 94 -3.72 3.92 4.19
C GLY A 94 -2.81 4.98 3.56
N GLY A 95 -2.95 5.23 2.27
CA GLY A 95 -2.18 6.21 1.53
C GLY A 95 -1.00 5.64 0.76
N LEU A 96 -0.92 4.31 0.59
CA LEU A 96 -0.02 3.70 -0.39
C LEU A 96 -0.43 4.12 -1.81
N ASP A 97 0.56 4.39 -2.67
CA ASP A 97 0.30 4.70 -4.07
C ASP A 97 -0.45 3.55 -4.77
N GLU A 98 -1.48 3.86 -5.55
CA GLU A 98 -2.31 2.84 -6.19
C GLU A 98 -1.52 1.99 -7.19
N SER A 99 -0.59 2.58 -7.94
CA SER A 99 0.20 1.83 -8.92
C SER A 99 1.17 0.89 -8.22
N GLU A 100 1.82 1.36 -7.15
CA GLU A 100 2.64 0.50 -6.29
C GLU A 100 1.81 -0.62 -5.65
N ALA A 101 0.62 -0.29 -5.12
CA ALA A 101 -0.25 -1.25 -4.46
C ALA A 101 -0.74 -2.34 -5.42
N TYR A 102 -1.14 -1.99 -6.64
CA TYR A 102 -1.54 -2.98 -7.65
C TYR A 102 -0.37 -3.81 -8.14
N GLN A 103 0.82 -3.23 -8.31
CA GLN A 103 2.02 -4.00 -8.64
C GLN A 103 2.31 -5.05 -7.56
N LEU A 104 2.24 -4.68 -6.28
CA LEU A 104 2.40 -5.63 -5.16
C LEU A 104 1.31 -6.70 -5.16
N SER A 105 0.06 -6.32 -5.45
CA SER A 105 -1.03 -7.27 -5.58
C SER A 105 -0.72 -8.34 -6.65
N ASP A 106 -0.25 -7.92 -7.82
CA ASP A 106 0.07 -8.82 -8.92
C ASP A 106 1.23 -9.74 -8.56
N GLU A 107 2.32 -9.17 -8.01
CA GLU A 107 3.48 -9.94 -7.54
C GLU A 107 3.05 -10.98 -6.50
N TYR A 108 2.26 -10.58 -5.50
CA TYR A 108 1.90 -11.50 -4.43
C TYR A 108 0.95 -12.61 -4.88
N ILE A 109 0.00 -12.28 -5.78
CA ILE A 109 -0.93 -13.27 -6.34
C ILE A 109 -0.19 -14.27 -7.23
N GLN A 110 0.80 -13.82 -8.00
CA GLN A 110 1.62 -14.74 -8.80
C GLN A 110 2.42 -15.72 -7.93
N GLU A 111 2.93 -15.28 -6.79
CA GLU A 111 3.64 -16.16 -5.86
C GLU A 111 2.71 -17.22 -5.23
N ILE A 112 1.43 -16.90 -5.00
CA ILE A 112 0.44 -17.84 -4.45
C ILE A 112 0.34 -19.13 -5.29
N ASP A 113 0.44 -19.04 -6.63
CA ASP A 113 0.36 -20.21 -7.52
C ASP A 113 1.40 -21.30 -7.20
N SER A 114 2.54 -20.87 -6.64
CA SER A 114 3.63 -21.77 -6.25
C SER A 114 3.37 -22.49 -4.92
N LEU A 115 2.53 -21.93 -4.04
CA LEU A 115 2.25 -22.46 -2.71
C LEU A 115 1.37 -23.71 -2.81
N LYS A 116 1.66 -24.73 -1.98
CA LYS A 116 1.02 -26.06 -2.04
C LYS A 116 0.28 -26.43 -0.78
N THR A 117 0.63 -25.84 0.35
CA THR A 117 -0.05 -26.11 1.61
C THR A 117 -0.63 -24.86 2.24
N MET A 118 -1.54 -25.08 3.19
CA MET A 118 -2.14 -23.99 3.93
C MET A 118 -1.12 -23.30 4.85
N GLU A 119 -0.22 -24.06 5.46
CA GLU A 119 0.81 -23.54 6.35
C GLU A 119 1.76 -22.61 5.60
N GLU A 120 2.18 -23.00 4.39
CA GLU A 120 2.95 -22.15 3.47
C GLU A 120 2.19 -20.86 3.14
N CYS A 121 0.89 -20.98 2.86
CA CYS A 121 0.03 -19.85 2.53
C CYS A 121 -0.16 -18.88 3.70
N ILE A 122 -0.44 -19.38 4.90
CA ILE A 122 -0.56 -18.58 6.12
C ILE A 122 0.75 -17.86 6.41
N HIS A 123 1.89 -18.56 6.32
CA HIS A 123 3.20 -17.96 6.55
C HIS A 123 3.47 -16.83 5.56
N TYR A 124 3.20 -17.08 4.28
CA TYR A 124 3.33 -16.10 3.22
C TYR A 124 2.46 -14.86 3.48
N LEU A 125 1.18 -15.03 3.81
CA LEU A 125 0.28 -13.91 4.09
C LEU A 125 0.69 -13.11 5.33
N CYS A 126 1.22 -13.77 6.37
CA CYS A 126 1.76 -13.09 7.54
C CYS A 126 2.95 -12.21 7.16
N GLU A 127 3.87 -12.71 6.33
CA GLU A 127 5.00 -11.94 5.82
C GLU A 127 4.52 -10.73 5.01
N LYS A 128 3.61 -10.94 4.05
CA LYS A 128 3.09 -9.87 3.20
C LYS A 128 2.30 -8.82 3.97
N ALA A 129 1.56 -9.19 5.02
CA ALA A 129 0.92 -8.22 5.91
C ALA A 129 1.95 -7.31 6.60
N MET A 130 3.09 -7.87 7.04
CA MET A 130 4.18 -7.12 7.68
C MET A 130 4.95 -6.24 6.69
N GLU A 131 5.13 -6.71 5.46
CA GLU A 131 5.70 -5.93 4.36
C GLU A 131 4.79 -4.74 4.02
N LEU A 132 3.50 -5.01 3.83
CA LEU A 132 2.53 -4.02 3.40
C LEU A 132 2.32 -2.92 4.44
N VAL A 133 2.21 -3.25 5.74
CA VAL A 133 2.11 -2.23 6.80
C VAL A 133 3.37 -1.36 6.89
N THR A 134 4.55 -1.95 6.60
CA THR A 134 5.81 -1.19 6.56
C THR A 134 5.80 -0.21 5.39
N LYS A 135 5.37 -0.65 4.20
CA LYS A 135 5.20 0.23 3.03
C LYS A 135 4.18 1.34 3.28
N VAL A 136 3.03 1.03 3.88
CA VAL A 136 2.03 2.05 4.25
C VAL A 136 2.63 3.05 5.24
N LYS A 137 3.40 2.60 6.22
CA LYS A 137 4.06 3.48 7.21
C LYS A 137 5.14 4.37 6.60
N GLU A 138 5.87 3.89 5.59
CA GLU A 138 6.96 4.64 4.94
C GLU A 138 6.46 5.57 3.84
N ASN A 139 5.43 5.14 3.11
CA ASN A 139 4.87 5.84 1.95
C ASN A 139 3.53 6.49 2.24
N THR A 140 3.19 6.71 3.53
CA THR A 140 1.89 7.27 3.93
C THR A 140 1.73 8.65 3.32
N ILE A 141 0.98 8.74 2.23
CA ILE A 141 0.38 10.01 1.85
C ILE A 141 -0.69 10.24 2.92
N PRO A 142 -0.67 11.35 3.68
CA PRO A 142 -1.68 11.59 4.70
C PRO A 142 -3.07 11.48 4.08
N GLN A 143 -3.81 10.41 4.36
CA GLN A 143 -5.18 10.27 3.88
C GLN A 143 -5.99 11.39 4.53
N CYS A 144 -6.66 12.23 3.73
CA CYS A 144 -7.56 13.22 4.31
C CYS A 144 -9.02 12.85 4.09
N SER A 145 -9.84 13.42 4.95
CA SER A 145 -11.29 13.26 4.95
C SER A 145 -11.96 13.78 3.67
N SER A 146 -11.24 14.48 2.78
CA SER A 146 -11.80 15.07 1.56
C SER A 146 -11.53 14.20 0.32
N PRO A 147 -12.56 13.56 -0.27
CA PRO A 147 -12.42 12.78 -1.50
C PRO A 147 -11.79 13.58 -2.65
N LEU A 148 -12.12 14.87 -2.76
CA LEU A 148 -11.52 15.78 -3.74
C LEU A 148 -10.01 15.87 -3.59
N ILE A 149 -9.50 15.95 -2.35
CA ILE A 149 -8.06 16.05 -2.12
C ILE A 149 -7.37 14.71 -2.38
N ASN A 150 -8.00 13.59 -2.05
CA ASN A 150 -7.46 12.28 -2.35
C ASN A 150 -7.38 12.05 -3.87
N GLN A 151 -8.41 12.42 -4.63
CA GLN A 151 -8.37 12.39 -6.11
C GLN A 151 -7.31 13.35 -6.67
N CYS A 152 -7.16 14.54 -6.10
CA CYS A 152 -6.11 15.48 -6.50
C CYS A 152 -4.72 14.89 -6.27
N VAL A 153 -4.50 14.25 -5.12
CA VAL A 153 -3.26 13.56 -4.81
C VAL A 153 -3.03 12.45 -5.83
N HIS A 154 -3.98 11.56 -6.04
CA HIS A 154 -3.88 10.48 -7.03
C HIS A 154 -3.46 11.00 -8.41
N LEU A 155 -4.15 12.02 -8.92
CA LEU A 155 -3.81 12.67 -10.20
C LEU A 155 -2.39 13.23 -10.24
N ILE A 156 -1.85 13.72 -9.12
CA ILE A 156 -0.47 14.20 -9.06
C ILE A 156 0.50 13.02 -9.20
N HIS A 157 0.26 11.92 -8.47
CA HIS A 157 1.15 10.77 -8.45
C HIS A 157 1.25 10.09 -9.82
N ILE A 158 0.12 9.84 -10.50
CA ILE A 158 0.10 9.20 -11.84
C ILE A 158 0.70 10.09 -12.94
N HIS A 159 0.87 11.39 -12.70
CA HIS A 159 1.31 12.36 -13.70
C HIS A 159 2.62 13.08 -13.34
N LEU A 160 3.41 12.56 -12.39
CA LEU A 160 4.69 13.18 -12.00
C LEU A 160 5.68 13.32 -13.16
N HIS A 161 5.64 12.39 -14.12
CA HIS A 161 6.49 12.37 -15.33
C HIS A 161 5.95 13.26 -16.47
N SER A 162 4.94 14.06 -16.17
CA SER A 162 4.32 14.99 -17.11
C SER A 162 4.36 16.42 -16.58
N ARG A 163 4.05 17.37 -17.47
CA ARG A 163 3.94 18.77 -17.11
C ARG A 163 2.63 19.03 -16.36
N LEU A 164 2.67 18.82 -15.04
CA LEU A 164 1.58 19.14 -14.13
C LEU A 164 1.35 20.65 -14.03
N LYS A 165 0.13 21.09 -14.38
CA LYS A 165 -0.38 22.43 -14.09
C LYS A 165 -1.58 22.32 -13.16
N ILE A 166 -1.71 23.25 -12.23
CA ILE A 166 -2.83 23.26 -11.26
C ILE A 166 -4.16 23.46 -12.00
N GLU A 167 -4.16 24.20 -13.11
CA GLU A 167 -5.32 24.40 -13.98
C GLU A 167 -5.83 23.09 -14.57
N ASP A 168 -4.93 22.18 -14.94
CA ASP A 168 -5.30 20.89 -15.54
C ASP A 168 -5.84 19.93 -14.47
N LEU A 169 -5.24 19.92 -13.27
CA LEU A 169 -5.78 19.19 -12.11
C LEU A 169 -7.19 19.66 -11.75
N ALA A 170 -7.40 20.98 -11.68
CA ALA A 170 -8.70 21.55 -11.36
C ALA A 170 -9.76 21.22 -12.43
N ARG A 171 -9.38 21.24 -13.71
CA ARG A 171 -10.26 20.86 -14.82
C ARG A 171 -10.67 19.38 -14.75
N ASN A 172 -9.72 18.47 -14.48
CA ASN A 172 -9.99 17.04 -14.34
C ASN A 172 -10.90 16.72 -13.13
N LEU A 173 -10.81 17.54 -12.07
CA LEU A 173 -11.62 17.39 -10.87
C LEU A 173 -12.93 18.19 -10.90
N HIS A 174 -13.25 18.83 -12.03
CA HIS A 174 -14.45 19.65 -12.21
C HIS A 174 -14.63 20.77 -11.15
N VAL A 175 -13.52 21.41 -10.75
CA VAL A 175 -13.52 22.52 -9.78
C VAL A 175 -12.72 23.73 -10.30
N SER A 176 -12.89 24.89 -9.68
CA SER A 176 -12.03 26.04 -9.99
C SER A 176 -10.63 25.86 -9.40
N ARG A 177 -9.62 26.42 -10.08
CA ARG A 177 -8.21 26.43 -9.63
C ARG A 177 -8.06 26.98 -8.21
N ASP A 178 -8.74 28.09 -7.92
CA ASP A 178 -8.65 28.77 -6.63
C ASP A 178 -9.31 27.95 -5.52
N TYR A 179 -10.45 27.32 -5.81
CA TYR A 179 -11.10 26.42 -4.87
C TYR A 179 -10.21 25.20 -4.56
N LEU A 180 -9.66 24.55 -5.59
CA LEU A 180 -8.75 23.40 -5.40
C LEU A 180 -7.54 23.80 -4.56
N SER A 181 -6.91 24.93 -4.85
CA SER A 181 -5.73 25.41 -4.12
C SER A 181 -6.04 25.73 -2.65
N ALA A 182 -7.19 26.38 -2.39
CA ALA A 182 -7.63 26.71 -1.04
C ALA A 182 -8.02 25.45 -0.24
N ALA A 183 -8.79 24.54 -0.85
CA ALA A 183 -9.18 23.27 -0.25
C ALA A 183 -7.95 22.43 0.10
N PHE A 184 -7.01 22.29 -0.84
CA PHE A 184 -5.78 21.53 -0.64
C PHE A 184 -4.92 22.12 0.49
N LYS A 185 -4.75 23.45 0.51
CA LYS A 185 -3.96 24.11 1.57
C LYS A 185 -4.63 24.00 2.95
N LYS A 186 -5.96 24.11 3.01
CA LYS A 186 -6.73 23.97 4.27
C LYS A 186 -6.53 22.57 4.86
N ASP A 187 -6.55 21.58 3.99
CA ASP A 187 -6.48 20.17 4.30
C ASP A 187 -5.05 19.70 4.63
N ARG A 188 -4.10 19.89 3.71
CA ARG A 188 -2.71 19.42 3.80
C ARG A 188 -1.76 20.37 4.53
N LYS A 189 -2.22 21.57 4.91
CA LYS A 189 -1.43 22.66 5.53
C LYS A 189 -0.26 23.20 4.69
N ILE A 190 -0.06 22.69 3.47
CA ILE A 190 0.93 23.14 2.49
C ILE A 190 0.24 23.48 1.17
N SER A 191 0.84 24.37 0.37
CA SER A 191 0.25 24.71 -0.93
C SER A 191 0.35 23.52 -1.89
N LEU A 192 -0.64 23.40 -2.78
CA LEU A 192 -0.65 22.38 -3.84
C LEU A 192 0.62 22.43 -4.71
N HIS A 193 1.06 23.63 -5.09
CA HIS A 193 2.33 23.79 -5.82
C HIS A 193 3.53 23.22 -5.05
N ARG A 194 3.60 23.48 -3.73
CA ARG A 194 4.68 22.98 -2.89
C ARG A 194 4.63 21.46 -2.78
N TYR A 195 3.44 20.89 -2.62
CA TYR A 195 3.23 19.45 -2.59
C TYR A 195 3.71 18.77 -3.88
N ILE A 196 3.30 19.28 -5.05
CA ILE A 196 3.74 18.74 -6.36
C ILE A 196 5.26 18.76 -6.48
N LEU A 197 5.89 19.87 -6.09
CA LEU A 197 7.35 19.98 -6.09
C LEU A 197 7.99 18.97 -5.13
N ASP A 198 7.42 18.81 -3.94
CA ASP A 198 7.94 17.89 -2.95
C ASP A 198 7.85 16.43 -3.42
N GLN A 199 6.74 16.03 -4.06
CA GLN A 199 6.57 14.71 -4.67
C GLN A 199 7.57 14.49 -5.81
N LYS A 200 7.75 15.47 -6.72
CA LYS A 200 8.77 15.38 -7.77
C LYS A 200 10.17 15.19 -7.22
N LEU A 201 10.55 15.91 -6.16
CA LEU A 201 11.86 15.75 -5.55
C LEU A 201 12.02 14.43 -4.80
N GLN A 202 10.94 13.84 -4.31
CA GLN A 202 10.97 12.50 -3.70
C GLN A 202 11.17 11.43 -4.76
N GLU A 203 10.43 11.51 -5.86
CA GLU A 203 10.61 10.60 -7.00
C GLU A 203 12.00 10.76 -7.63
N ALA A 204 12.51 11.99 -7.74
CA ALA A 204 13.88 12.23 -8.19
C ALA A 204 14.91 11.48 -7.34
N LYS A 205 14.75 11.50 -6.02
CA LYS A 205 15.64 10.78 -5.10
C LYS A 205 15.59 9.27 -5.37
N ARG A 206 14.39 8.72 -5.60
CA ARG A 206 14.19 7.30 -5.95
C ARG A 206 14.83 6.95 -7.30
N MET A 207 14.60 7.74 -8.34
CA MET A 207 15.18 7.51 -9.66
C MET A 207 16.72 7.52 -9.63
N LEU A 208 17.31 8.49 -8.89
CA LEU A 208 18.76 8.59 -8.71
C LEU A 208 19.34 7.40 -7.95
N SER A 209 18.66 6.91 -6.91
CA SER A 209 19.11 5.73 -6.17
C SER A 209 19.08 4.45 -7.01
N HIS A 210 18.24 4.41 -8.04
CA HIS A 210 18.16 3.32 -9.02
C HIS A 210 19.08 3.53 -10.24
N GLY A 211 19.98 4.52 -10.18
CA GLY A 211 21.03 4.69 -11.18
C GLY A 211 20.67 5.55 -12.40
N MET A 212 19.51 6.21 -12.42
CA MET A 212 19.23 7.20 -13.47
C MET A 212 20.18 8.39 -13.37
N SER A 213 20.54 8.97 -14.52
CA SER A 213 21.38 10.17 -14.53
C SER A 213 20.62 11.40 -14.00
N ILE A 214 21.36 12.40 -13.52
CA ILE A 214 20.83 13.69 -13.07
C ILE A 214 20.03 14.37 -14.19
N ASN A 215 20.55 14.28 -15.43
CA ASN A 215 19.93 14.87 -16.60
C ASN A 215 18.60 14.19 -16.96
N GLU A 216 18.59 12.85 -17.05
CA GLU A 216 17.38 12.07 -17.33
C GLU A 216 16.32 12.27 -16.24
N THR A 217 16.74 12.29 -14.98
CA THR A 217 15.84 12.53 -13.84
C THR A 217 15.20 13.92 -13.93
N SER A 218 16.00 14.95 -14.19
CA SER A 218 15.52 16.33 -14.36
C SER A 218 14.52 16.43 -15.52
N TYR A 219 14.83 15.79 -16.66
CA TYR A 219 14.00 15.80 -17.86
C TYR A 219 12.68 15.07 -17.65
N THR A 220 12.74 13.83 -17.15
CA THR A 220 11.56 12.97 -16.92
C THR A 220 10.56 13.63 -15.97
N LEU A 221 11.06 14.26 -14.91
CA LEU A 221 10.23 14.97 -13.93
C LEU A 221 9.83 16.38 -14.40
N CYS A 222 10.12 16.75 -15.64
CA CYS A 222 9.75 18.01 -16.27
C CYS A 222 10.20 19.25 -15.48
N PHE A 223 11.40 19.24 -14.90
CA PHE A 223 12.02 20.45 -14.37
C PHE A 223 12.46 21.37 -15.53
N CYS A 224 12.44 22.70 -15.32
CA CYS A 224 12.72 23.65 -16.39
C CYS A 224 14.16 23.54 -16.93
N ASN A 225 15.12 23.22 -16.05
CA ASN A 225 16.49 22.86 -16.40
C ASN A 225 17.16 22.17 -15.22
N GLU A 226 18.31 21.57 -15.49
CA GLU A 226 19.10 20.81 -14.53
C GLU A 226 19.58 21.68 -13.34
N SER A 227 20.02 22.92 -13.60
CA SER A 227 20.45 23.85 -12.54
C SER A 227 19.35 24.14 -11.53
N HIS A 228 18.12 24.36 -11.99
CA HIS A 228 16.96 24.59 -11.14
C HIS A 228 16.60 23.33 -10.35
N PHE A 229 16.65 22.14 -10.97
CA PHE A 229 16.49 20.87 -10.27
C PHE A 229 17.52 20.70 -9.16
N ILE A 230 18.81 20.88 -9.44
CA ILE A 230 19.90 20.75 -8.47
C ILE A 230 19.71 21.70 -7.28
N GLN A 231 19.34 22.96 -7.53
CA GLN A 231 19.09 23.94 -6.47
C GLN A 231 17.93 23.52 -5.56
N LEU A 232 16.82 23.04 -6.15
CA LEU A 232 15.65 22.59 -5.41
C LEU A 232 15.92 21.31 -4.61
N PHE A 233 16.66 20.37 -5.20
CA PHE A 233 17.07 19.13 -4.54
C PHE A 233 17.98 19.42 -3.34
N LYS A 234 19.00 20.27 -3.53
CA LYS A 234 19.88 20.73 -2.44
C LYS A 234 19.12 21.45 -1.34
N LYS A 235 18.17 22.32 -1.71
CA LYS A 235 17.32 23.01 -0.73
C LYS A 235 16.48 22.05 0.10
N LYS A 236 16.01 20.93 -0.47
CA LYS A 236 15.18 19.95 0.23
C LYS A 236 15.99 18.96 1.08
N TYR A 237 17.10 18.45 0.54
CA TYR A 237 17.85 17.34 1.16
C TYR A 237 19.21 17.74 1.75
N GLY A 238 19.60 19.01 1.65
CA GLY A 238 20.87 19.52 2.17
C GLY A 238 22.10 19.19 1.31
N MET A 239 21.95 18.36 0.28
CA MET A 239 23.02 17.92 -0.63
C MET A 239 22.55 17.95 -2.08
N THR A 240 23.47 18.09 -3.02
CA THR A 240 23.21 18.04 -4.46
C THR A 240 22.88 16.61 -4.93
N PRO A 241 22.18 16.45 -6.07
CA PRO A 241 21.96 15.14 -6.68
C PRO A 241 23.26 14.35 -6.90
N GLY A 242 24.34 15.02 -7.33
CA GLY A 242 25.64 14.38 -7.54
C GLY A 242 26.29 13.87 -6.25
N GLU A 243 26.21 14.64 -5.16
CA GLU A 243 26.65 14.19 -3.82
C GLU A 243 25.82 12.99 -3.34
N TYR A 244 24.50 13.01 -3.58
CA TYR A 244 23.61 11.91 -3.21
C TYR A 244 23.96 10.61 -3.95
N VAL A 245 24.10 10.65 -5.28
CA VAL A 245 24.47 9.47 -6.09
C VAL A 245 25.84 8.93 -5.68
N ALA A 246 26.83 9.80 -5.48
CA ALA A 246 28.17 9.38 -5.03
C ALA A 246 28.16 8.71 -3.64
N GLY A 247 27.22 9.08 -2.78
CA GLY A 247 26.97 8.41 -1.50
C GLY A 247 26.33 7.03 -1.67
N CYS A 248 25.39 6.88 -2.61
CA CYS A 248 24.74 5.60 -2.91
C CYS A 248 25.68 4.58 -3.57
N SER A 249 26.63 5.01 -4.40
CA SER A 249 27.60 4.11 -5.06
C SER A 249 28.70 3.56 -4.13
N ARG A 250 28.70 3.93 -2.84
CA ARG A 250 29.69 3.51 -1.84
C ARG A 250 29.14 2.49 -0.83
N CYS A 251 27.94 1.97 -1.06
CA CYS A 251 27.29 0.94 -0.26
C CYS A 251 27.18 -0.37 -1.03
#